data_AF-A0A2G9MHK9-F1
#
_entry.id   AF-A0A2G9MHK9-F1
#
_cell.length_a   1.000
_cell.length_b   1.000
_cell.length_c   1.000
_cell.angle_alpha   90.00
_cell.angle_beta   90.00
_cell.angle_gamma   90.00
#
_symmetry.space_group_name_H-M   'P 1'
#
loop_
_entity.id
_entity.type
_entity.pdbx_description
1 polymer ?
#
loop_
_entity_poly.entity_id
_entity_poly.type
_entity_poly.pdbx_seq_one_letter_code
_entity_poly.pdbx_strand_id
1 'polypeptide(L)'
;FIYDPITSKLGPLPWDGFDENNIYDRKERIFRLADSYHEPTYFFWKRMFADLEFKKKYLSYIEEVTAPGYVEKMLDQLKEPIAQYHLALKEDYPLYPFARDHQELINNAKLLRDTYLNPLNALTHHPVQKTKDSDMITLMVANKLVVPIEVTKLTVGDRSIEPVNENILTEIEYKTNRLHYQTFKIPNTLIHGKADIKLTYNILGTSFKGTYKVKPF
;
A
#
# COMPACT_ATOMS: atom_id res chain seq x y z
N PHE A 1 24.66 -3.07 5.04
CA PHE A 1 24.19 -3.92 6.16
C PHE A 1 25.35 -4.14 7.12
N ILE A 2 25.07 -4.26 8.41
CA ILE A 2 26.03 -4.72 9.43
C ILE A 2 25.60 -6.11 9.89
N TYR A 3 26.54 -7.04 10.01
CA TYR A 3 26.29 -8.36 10.59
C TYR A 3 26.47 -8.29 12.11
N ASP A 4 25.44 -8.66 12.85
CA ASP A 4 25.50 -8.88 14.28
C ASP A 4 25.79 -10.37 14.55
N PRO A 5 26.99 -10.71 15.05
CA PRO A 5 27.37 -12.09 15.30
C PRO A 5 26.60 -12.73 16.46
N ILE A 6 26.05 -11.95 17.40
CA ILE A 6 25.32 -12.45 18.57
C ILE A 6 23.95 -12.96 18.12
N THR A 7 23.24 -12.17 17.31
CA THR A 7 21.93 -12.56 16.80
C THR A 7 22.01 -13.34 15.48
N SER A 8 23.19 -13.39 14.85
CA SER A 8 23.41 -13.92 13.50
C SER A 8 22.51 -13.26 12.46
N LYS A 9 22.24 -11.96 12.60
CA LYS A 9 21.36 -11.18 11.72
C LYS A 9 22.09 -10.07 10.99
N LEU A 10 21.59 -9.74 9.80
CA LEU A 10 21.98 -8.53 9.07
C LEU A 10 21.03 -7.39 9.45
N GLY A 11 21.59 -6.29 9.94
CA GLY A 11 20.88 -5.03 10.17
C GLY A 11 21.12 -4.06 9.01
N PRO A 12 20.11 -3.27 8.59
CA PRO A 12 20.35 -2.20 7.64
C PRO A 12 21.29 -1.17 8.26
N LEU A 13 22.25 -0.68 7.47
CA LEU A 13 23.05 0.49 7.83
C LEU A 13 22.70 1.55 6.79
N PRO A 14 22.03 2.65 7.17
CA PRO A 14 21.79 3.75 6.24
C PRO A 14 23.15 4.32 5.82
N TRP A 15 23.32 4.52 4.53
CA TRP A 15 24.49 5.15 3.93
C TRP A 15 24.00 6.18 2.91
N ASP A 16 24.69 7.31 2.83
CA ASP A 16 24.42 8.38 1.86
C ASP A 16 22.98 8.93 1.86
N GLY A 17 22.40 9.11 3.05
CA GLY A 17 21.11 9.79 3.20
C GLY A 17 21.17 11.30 2.94
N PHE A 18 22.33 11.87 2.62
CA PHE A 18 22.50 13.31 2.44
C PHE A 18 22.19 13.75 1.00
N ASP A 19 22.63 12.99 0.00
CA ASP A 19 22.43 13.31 -1.42
C ASP A 19 21.16 12.62 -1.99
N GLU A 20 20.80 11.45 -1.44
CA GLU A 20 19.60 10.70 -1.85
C GLU A 20 18.28 11.24 -1.25
N ASN A 21 18.36 12.06 -0.20
CA ASN A 21 17.21 12.78 0.38
C ASN A 21 16.90 14.10 -0.35
N ASN A 22 17.38 14.28 -1.59
CA ASN A 22 16.69 15.16 -2.53
C ASN A 22 15.27 14.60 -2.79
N ILE A 23 14.37 14.84 -1.83
CA ILE A 23 12.95 14.48 -1.83
C ILE A 23 12.21 15.17 -3.00
N TYR A 24 12.89 16.04 -3.74
CA TYR A 24 12.34 17.04 -4.65
C TYR A 24 11.52 16.55 -5.84
N ASP A 25 11.54 15.26 -6.25
CA ASP A 25 10.77 14.92 -7.45
C ASP A 25 10.39 13.46 -7.70
N ARG A 26 10.56 12.56 -6.74
CA ARG A 26 10.35 11.13 -7.01
C ARG A 26 9.35 10.51 -6.06
N LYS A 27 8.08 10.91 -6.21
CA LYS A 27 6.93 10.29 -5.52
C LYS A 27 6.92 8.76 -5.64
N GLU A 28 7.45 8.23 -6.74
CA GLU A 28 7.59 6.80 -7.02
C GLU A 28 8.60 6.10 -6.09
N ARG A 29 9.55 6.82 -5.49
CA ARG A 29 10.61 6.26 -4.62
C ARG A 29 10.26 6.25 -3.14
N ILE A 30 9.19 6.95 -2.74
CA ILE A 30 8.78 7.05 -1.33
C ILE A 30 8.24 5.70 -0.82
N PHE A 31 7.69 4.88 -1.71
CA PHE A 31 7.09 3.61 -1.35
C PHE A 31 7.77 2.43 -2.04
N ARG A 32 8.33 1.50 -1.27
CA ARG A 32 9.15 0.43 -1.84
C ARG A 32 8.37 -0.51 -2.75
N LEU A 33 7.08 -0.73 -2.48
CA LEU A 33 6.21 -1.54 -3.35
C LEU A 33 5.83 -0.83 -4.66
N ALA A 34 6.05 0.48 -4.77
CA ALA A 34 5.83 1.27 -5.98
C ALA A 34 7.12 1.71 -6.68
N ASP A 35 8.30 1.36 -6.15
CA ASP A 35 9.59 1.84 -6.65
C ASP A 35 9.94 1.14 -7.98
N SER A 36 9.79 1.87 -9.09
CA SER A 36 10.05 1.40 -10.45
C SER A 36 11.51 1.54 -10.89
N TYR A 37 12.32 2.30 -10.14
CA TYR A 37 13.59 2.84 -10.60
C TYR A 37 14.79 1.89 -10.44
N HIS A 38 14.78 0.98 -9.46
CA HIS A 38 15.95 0.17 -9.05
C HIS A 38 15.97 -1.28 -9.57
N GLU A 39 15.53 -1.51 -10.81
CA GLU A 39 15.30 -2.84 -11.39
C GLU A 39 16.46 -3.88 -11.31
N PRO A 40 17.75 -3.53 -11.43
CA PRO A 40 18.82 -4.53 -11.29
C PRO A 40 19.12 -4.94 -9.83
N THR A 41 18.93 -4.05 -8.86
CA THR A 41 19.08 -4.32 -7.42
C THR A 41 17.80 -4.87 -6.78
N TYR A 42 16.76 -5.05 -7.58
CA TYR A 42 15.42 -5.50 -7.19
C TYR A 42 15.33 -6.98 -6.84
N PHE A 43 16.32 -7.83 -7.17
CA PHE A 43 16.21 -9.26 -6.89
C PHE A 43 16.04 -9.55 -5.39
N PHE A 44 16.75 -8.83 -4.53
CA PHE A 44 16.63 -9.00 -3.09
C PHE A 44 15.24 -8.56 -2.59
N TRP A 45 14.85 -7.32 -2.91
CA TRP A 45 13.57 -6.76 -2.48
C TRP A 45 12.37 -7.52 -3.07
N LYS A 46 12.41 -7.87 -4.35
CA LYS A 46 11.37 -8.68 -5.02
C LYS A 46 11.20 -10.03 -4.35
N ARG A 47 12.28 -10.68 -3.92
CA ARG A 47 12.21 -11.96 -3.20
C ARG A 47 11.63 -11.77 -1.80
N MET A 48 12.03 -10.73 -1.08
CA MET A 48 11.45 -10.44 0.24
C MET A 48 9.97 -10.11 0.15
N PHE A 49 9.56 -9.28 -0.80
CA PHE A 49 8.16 -8.91 -1.01
C PHE A 49 7.37 -9.95 -1.81
N ALA A 50 7.96 -11.09 -2.17
CA ALA A 50 7.19 -12.26 -2.63
C ALA A 50 6.51 -12.96 -1.44
N ASP A 51 7.06 -12.81 -0.23
CA ASP A 51 6.45 -13.32 1.00
C ASP A 51 5.32 -12.37 1.46
N LEU A 52 4.11 -12.91 1.53
CA LEU A 52 2.92 -12.15 1.93
C LEU A 52 2.98 -11.72 3.40
N GLU A 53 3.52 -12.54 4.30
CA GLU A 53 3.63 -12.21 5.72
C GLU A 53 4.66 -11.11 5.96
N PHE A 54 5.77 -11.15 5.20
CA PHE A 54 6.72 -10.04 5.17
C PHE A 54 6.04 -8.74 4.70
N LYS A 55 5.28 -8.80 3.61
CA LYS A 55 4.52 -7.65 3.08
C LYS A 55 3.54 -7.08 4.11
N LYS A 56 2.74 -7.93 4.77
CA LYS A 56 1.80 -7.52 5.82
C LYS A 56 2.52 -6.76 6.94
N LYS A 57 3.63 -7.29 7.43
CA LYS A 57 4.42 -6.66 8.50
C LYS A 57 5.08 -5.36 8.06
N TYR A 58 5.56 -5.29 6.82
CA TYR A 58 6.05 -4.05 6.24
C TYR A 58 4.95 -2.98 6.22
N LEU A 59 3.77 -3.31 5.71
CA LEU A 59 2.63 -2.39 5.62
C LEU A 59 2.14 -1.95 7.01
N SER A 60 2.15 -2.82 8.02
CA SER A 60 1.78 -2.43 9.39
C SER A 60 2.73 -1.39 9.96
N TYR A 61 4.04 -1.51 9.71
CA TYR A 61 5.00 -0.49 10.13
C TYR A 61 4.83 0.81 9.35
N ILE A 62 4.54 0.74 8.04
CA ILE A 62 4.24 1.96 7.28
C ILE A 62 2.99 2.64 7.82
N GLU A 63 1.92 1.89 8.13
CA GLU A 63 0.72 2.46 8.76
C GLU A 63 1.03 3.13 10.11
N GLU A 64 1.83 2.48 10.96
CA GLU A 64 2.26 3.03 12.26
C GLU A 64 3.02 4.36 12.09
N VAL A 65 4.08 4.37 11.28
CA VAL A 65 4.93 5.57 11.14
C VAL A 65 4.28 6.69 10.32
N THR A 66 3.21 6.38 9.58
CA THR A 66 2.42 7.38 8.83
C THR A 66 1.10 7.75 9.49
N ALA A 67 0.85 7.24 10.71
CA ALA A 67 -0.30 7.60 11.50
C ALA A 67 -0.33 9.13 11.74
N PRO A 68 -1.51 9.77 11.75
CA PRO A 68 -1.63 11.21 12.00
C PRO A 68 -0.90 11.62 13.29
N GLY A 69 0.02 12.58 13.20
CA GLY A 69 0.78 13.09 14.35
C GLY A 69 2.02 12.26 14.73
N TYR A 70 2.27 11.10 14.12
CA TYR A 70 3.43 10.27 14.46
C TYR A 70 4.75 11.00 14.15
N VAL A 71 4.87 11.50 12.92
CA VAL A 71 6.10 12.15 12.44
C VAL A 71 6.35 13.43 13.22
N GLU A 72 5.30 14.22 13.48
CA GLU A 72 5.37 15.45 14.26
C GLU A 72 5.87 15.16 15.68
N LYS A 73 5.26 14.18 16.36
CA LYS A 73 5.67 13.75 17.69
C LYS A 73 7.11 13.23 17.73
N MET A 74 7.50 12.44 16.73
CA MET A 74 8.87 11.92 16.60
C MET A 74 9.86 13.09 16.44
N LEU A 75 9.55 14.07 15.59
CA LEU A 75 10.42 15.22 15.35
C LEU A 75 10.49 16.15 16.57
N ASP A 76 9.41 16.29 17.33
CA ASP A 76 9.41 17.00 18.61
C ASP A 76 10.32 16.32 19.64
N GLN A 77 10.28 14.98 19.72
CA GLN A 77 11.17 14.21 20.62
C GLN A 77 12.65 14.32 20.24
N LEU A 78 12.93 14.46 18.94
CA LEU A 78 14.28 14.57 18.40
C LEU A 78 14.76 16.02 18.27
N LYS A 79 13.93 17.01 18.64
CA LYS A 79 14.19 18.44 18.39
C LYS A 79 15.54 18.92 18.91
N GLU A 80 15.87 18.62 20.16
CA GLU A 80 17.13 19.06 20.79
C GLU A 80 18.36 18.38 20.16
N PRO A 81 18.42 17.03 20.02
CA PRO A 81 19.50 16.37 19.28
C PRO A 81 19.67 16.92 17.87
N ILE A 82 18.56 17.10 17.15
CA ILE A 82 18.54 17.64 15.79
C ILE A 82 19.16 19.04 15.75
N ALA A 83 18.77 19.92 16.68
CA ALA A 83 19.29 21.28 16.74
C ALA A 83 20.81 21.30 16.99
N GLN A 84 21.31 20.42 17.86
CA GLN A 84 22.74 20.27 18.12
C GLN A 84 23.51 19.82 16.87
N TYR A 85 23.02 18.79 16.17
CA TYR A 85 23.66 18.34 14.94
C TYR A 85 23.57 19.39 13.83
N HIS A 86 22.45 20.10 13.73
CA HIS A 86 22.29 21.16 12.73
C HIS A 86 23.26 22.32 12.96
N LEU A 87 23.52 22.71 14.23
CA LEU A 87 24.51 23.73 14.55
C LEU A 87 25.91 23.30 14.09
N ALA A 88 26.31 22.06 14.36
CA ALA A 88 27.59 21.53 13.89
C ALA A 88 27.68 21.49 12.35
N LEU A 89 26.61 21.06 11.69
CA LEU A 89 26.57 21.01 10.22
C LEU A 89 26.55 22.38 9.57
N LYS A 90 26.08 23.43 10.26
CA LYS A 90 25.95 24.77 9.67
C LYS A 90 27.30 25.42 9.35
N GLU A 91 28.37 25.01 10.02
CA GLU A 91 29.73 25.49 9.75
C GLU A 91 30.19 25.03 8.35
N ASP A 92 29.98 23.76 8.02
CA ASP A 92 30.42 23.17 6.75
C ASP A 92 29.34 23.23 5.64
N TYR A 93 28.06 23.28 6.02
CA TYR A 93 26.90 23.19 5.12
C TYR A 93 25.82 24.26 5.47
N PRO A 94 26.13 25.56 5.36
CA PRO A 94 25.22 26.65 5.78
C PRO A 94 23.92 26.73 4.96
N LEU A 95 23.88 26.10 3.78
CA LEU A 95 22.71 26.06 2.90
C LEU A 95 21.83 24.83 3.11
N TYR A 96 22.14 23.97 4.10
CA TYR A 96 21.37 22.76 4.34
C TYR A 96 19.93 23.10 4.81
N PRO A 97 18.88 22.67 4.10
CA PRO A 97 17.52 23.19 4.26
C PRO A 97 16.70 22.38 5.26
N PHE A 98 17.17 22.29 6.51
CA PHE A 98 16.59 21.42 7.54
C PHE A 98 15.06 21.57 7.73
N ALA A 99 14.56 22.81 7.76
CA ALA A 99 13.13 23.07 7.93
C ALA A 99 12.27 22.53 6.77
N ARG A 100 12.83 22.51 5.55
CA ARG A 100 12.16 21.95 4.36
C ARG A 100 12.04 20.43 4.48
N ASP A 101 13.12 19.76 4.86
CA ASP A 101 13.14 18.30 5.02
C ASP A 101 12.17 17.83 6.11
N HIS A 102 12.03 18.59 7.20
CA HIS A 102 11.01 18.34 8.24
C HIS A 102 9.60 18.32 7.64
N GLN A 103 9.23 19.36 6.89
CA GLN A 103 7.91 19.46 6.28
C GLN A 103 7.68 18.35 5.24
N GLU A 104 8.72 18.00 4.49
CA GLU A 104 8.63 16.93 3.49
C GLU A 104 8.41 15.55 4.12
N LEU A 105 9.00 15.24 5.28
CA LEU A 105 8.70 13.99 5.99
C LEU A 105 7.22 13.88 6.34
N ILE A 106 6.62 14.97 6.82
CA ILE A 106 5.18 15.03 7.13
C ILE A 106 4.34 14.85 5.86
N ASN A 107 4.72 15.55 4.77
CA ASN A 107 4.03 15.45 3.49
C ASN A 107 4.09 14.02 2.92
N ASN A 108 5.25 13.37 3.03
CA ASN A 108 5.46 12.00 2.56
C ASN A 108 4.63 10.99 3.36
N ALA A 109 4.58 11.13 4.68
CA ALA A 109 3.72 10.29 5.52
C ALA A 109 2.25 10.42 5.13
N LYS A 110 1.78 11.66 4.94
CA LYS A 110 0.42 11.93 4.45
C LYS A 110 0.19 11.32 3.06
N LEU A 111 1.12 11.51 2.13
CA LEU A 111 1.02 10.98 0.77
C LEU A 111 0.93 9.45 0.76
N LEU A 112 1.79 8.77 1.51
CA LEU A 112 1.80 7.31 1.62
C LEU A 112 0.45 6.79 2.13
N ARG A 113 -0.03 7.39 3.22
CA ARG A 113 -1.31 7.03 3.83
C ARG A 113 -2.47 7.24 2.85
N ASP A 114 -2.60 8.44 2.30
CA ASP A 114 -3.75 8.82 1.47
C ASP A 114 -3.76 8.07 0.11
N THR A 115 -2.58 7.68 -0.39
CA THR A 115 -2.45 7.01 -1.71
C THR A 115 -2.55 5.50 -1.59
N TYR A 116 -1.88 4.88 -0.61
CA TYR A 116 -1.69 3.43 -0.58
C TYR A 116 -2.40 2.74 0.58
N LEU A 117 -2.62 3.41 1.72
CA LEU A 117 -3.17 2.77 2.93
C LEU A 117 -4.62 3.12 3.22
N ASN A 118 -5.09 4.29 2.78
CA ASN A 118 -6.47 4.75 2.89
C ASN A 118 -6.98 5.33 1.54
N PRO A 119 -6.97 4.52 0.47
CA PRO A 119 -7.31 4.96 -0.86
C PRO A 119 -8.83 5.16 -1.02
N LEU A 120 -9.22 6.22 -1.72
CA LEU A 120 -10.63 6.43 -2.09
C LEU A 120 -11.17 5.35 -3.06
N ASN A 121 -10.31 4.82 -3.94
CA ASN A 121 -10.71 3.88 -5.00
C ASN A 121 -9.66 2.78 -5.22
N ALA A 122 -9.72 1.74 -4.39
CA ALA A 122 -8.78 0.62 -4.44
C ALA A 122 -9.11 -0.44 -5.51
N LEU A 123 -10.39 -0.60 -5.85
CA LEU A 123 -10.88 -1.68 -6.70
C LEU A 123 -11.45 -1.18 -8.02
N THR A 124 -11.43 -2.05 -9.03
CA THR A 124 -12.17 -1.89 -10.27
C THR A 124 -12.83 -3.22 -10.67
N HIS A 125 -13.83 -3.17 -11.55
CA HIS A 125 -14.50 -4.37 -12.04
C HIS A 125 -14.78 -4.27 -13.53
N HIS A 126 -14.91 -5.43 -14.18
CA HIS A 126 -15.53 -5.51 -15.50
C HIS A 126 -17.05 -5.56 -15.38
N PRO A 127 -17.78 -5.19 -16.46
CA PRO A 127 -19.21 -5.41 -16.53
C PRO A 127 -19.56 -6.86 -16.19
N VAL A 128 -20.61 -7.01 -15.40
CA VAL A 128 -21.06 -8.30 -14.89
C VAL A 128 -21.50 -9.17 -16.07
N GLN A 129 -20.94 -10.38 -16.20
CA GLN A 129 -21.29 -11.28 -17.31
C GLN A 129 -22.19 -12.41 -16.81
N LYS A 130 -23.34 -12.59 -17.46
CA LYS A 130 -24.12 -13.83 -17.37
C LYS A 130 -23.43 -14.88 -18.22
N THR A 131 -23.09 -16.01 -17.60
CA THR A 131 -22.69 -17.19 -18.36
C THR A 131 -23.97 -17.80 -18.95
N LYS A 132 -23.97 -18.10 -20.25
CA LYS A 132 -25.17 -18.50 -21.00
C LYS A 132 -25.85 -19.76 -20.44
N ASP A 133 -25.09 -20.61 -19.75
CA ASP A 133 -25.54 -21.92 -19.26
C ASP A 133 -25.39 -22.12 -17.74
N SER A 134 -25.25 -21.04 -16.96
CA SER A 134 -25.08 -21.18 -15.51
C SER A 134 -26.05 -20.32 -14.70
N ASP A 135 -26.54 -20.89 -13.61
CA ASP A 135 -27.26 -20.19 -12.54
C ASP A 135 -26.35 -19.22 -11.76
N MET A 136 -25.18 -18.88 -12.30
CA MET A 136 -24.19 -18.00 -11.69
C MET A 136 -23.89 -16.82 -12.60
N ILE A 137 -23.67 -15.69 -11.93
CA ILE A 137 -23.17 -14.46 -12.50
C ILE A 137 -21.69 -14.35 -12.14
N THR A 138 -20.88 -13.94 -13.11
CA THR A 138 -19.44 -13.73 -12.92
C THR A 138 -19.16 -12.24 -12.74
N LEU A 139 -18.65 -11.89 -11.56
CA LEU A 139 -18.09 -10.58 -11.24
C LEU A 139 -16.56 -10.68 -11.29
N MET A 140 -15.94 -9.94 -12.19
CA MET A 140 -14.48 -9.86 -12.27
C MET A 140 -14.00 -8.57 -11.61
N VAL A 141 -13.17 -8.69 -10.58
CA VAL A 141 -12.65 -7.57 -9.79
C VAL A 141 -11.14 -7.56 -9.86
N ALA A 142 -10.54 -6.37 -9.98
CA ALA A 142 -9.09 -6.21 -9.89
C ALA A 142 -8.73 -5.15 -8.84
N ASN A 143 -7.59 -5.38 -8.20
CA ASN A 143 -6.92 -4.41 -7.35
C ASN A 143 -6.15 -3.40 -8.21
N LYS A 144 -6.35 -2.11 -7.95
CA LYS A 144 -5.66 -1.01 -8.64
C LYS A 144 -4.39 -0.55 -7.94
N LEU A 145 -4.09 -1.11 -6.76
CA LEU A 145 -3.00 -0.68 -5.91
C LEU A 145 -1.84 -1.67 -5.98
N VAL A 146 -0.66 -1.16 -5.59
CA VAL A 146 0.55 -1.95 -5.41
C VAL A 146 0.60 -2.68 -4.06
N VAL A 147 -0.43 -2.51 -3.22
CA VAL A 147 -0.58 -3.22 -1.94
C VAL A 147 -1.59 -4.35 -2.09
N PRO A 148 -1.39 -5.49 -1.40
CA PRO A 148 -2.29 -6.63 -1.51
C PRO A 148 -3.62 -6.33 -0.78
N ILE A 149 -4.73 -6.70 -1.42
CA ILE A 149 -6.09 -6.49 -0.89
C ILE A 149 -6.76 -7.84 -0.65
N GLU A 150 -7.46 -7.95 0.48
CA GLU A 150 -8.33 -9.07 0.77
C GLU A 150 -9.79 -8.64 0.68
N VAL A 151 -10.58 -9.27 -0.20
CA VAL A 151 -12.03 -9.13 -0.22
C VAL A 151 -12.59 -10.01 0.89
N THR A 152 -13.11 -9.40 1.94
CA THR A 152 -13.61 -10.16 3.11
C THR A 152 -15.07 -10.53 2.97
N LYS A 153 -15.86 -9.78 2.18
CA LYS A 153 -17.30 -10.01 2.09
C LYS A 153 -17.86 -9.49 0.78
N LEU A 154 -18.81 -10.25 0.21
CA LEU A 154 -19.62 -9.85 -0.93
C LEU A 154 -21.07 -9.70 -0.48
N THR A 155 -21.66 -8.54 -0.71
CA THR A 155 -23.07 -8.26 -0.36
C THR A 155 -23.87 -8.04 -1.64
N VAL A 156 -25.02 -8.70 -1.76
CA VAL A 156 -25.96 -8.57 -2.87
C VAL A 156 -27.34 -8.25 -2.30
N GLY A 157 -27.80 -7.02 -2.50
CA GLY A 157 -28.97 -6.50 -1.77
C GLY A 157 -28.71 -6.56 -0.25
N ASP A 158 -29.55 -7.32 0.47
CA ASP A 158 -29.43 -7.52 1.92
C ASP A 158 -28.71 -8.82 2.31
N ARG A 159 -28.25 -9.60 1.33
CA ARG A 159 -27.63 -10.91 1.56
C ARG A 159 -26.12 -10.81 1.53
N SER A 160 -25.49 -11.42 2.54
CA SER A 160 -24.03 -11.56 2.65
C SER A 160 -23.59 -12.90 2.11
N ILE A 161 -22.50 -12.91 1.35
CA ILE A 161 -21.87 -14.08 0.77
C ILE A 161 -20.38 -14.01 1.14
N GLU A 162 -19.89 -15.05 1.78
CA GLU A 162 -18.44 -15.22 1.99
C GLU A 162 -17.79 -15.65 0.66
N PRO A 163 -16.65 -15.07 0.27
CA PRO A 163 -15.94 -15.49 -0.93
C PRO A 163 -15.53 -16.96 -0.82
N VAL A 164 -15.87 -17.77 -1.83
CA VAL A 164 -15.69 -19.23 -1.79
C VAL A 164 -14.26 -19.65 -2.15
N ASN A 165 -13.48 -18.80 -2.82
CA ASN A 165 -12.10 -19.07 -3.28
C ASN A 165 -11.21 -17.84 -3.07
N GLU A 166 -9.88 -18.02 -3.22
CA GLU A 166 -8.81 -16.99 -3.13
C GLU A 166 -9.37 -15.58 -3.00
N ASN A 167 -9.39 -15.05 -1.80
CA ASN A 167 -9.98 -13.74 -1.52
C ASN A 167 -8.97 -12.60 -1.62
N ILE A 168 -7.72 -12.93 -1.97
CA ILE A 168 -6.62 -11.99 -2.09
C ILE A 168 -6.50 -11.55 -3.55
N LEU A 169 -6.76 -10.27 -3.79
CA LEU A 169 -6.55 -9.63 -5.07
C LEU A 169 -5.08 -9.24 -5.20
N THR A 170 -4.41 -9.85 -6.17
CA THR A 170 -3.01 -9.57 -6.48
C THR A 170 -2.81 -8.12 -6.90
N GLU A 171 -1.66 -7.58 -6.54
CA GLU A 171 -1.22 -6.20 -6.77
C GLU A 171 -1.23 -5.85 -8.28
N ILE A 172 -1.37 -4.57 -8.61
CA ILE A 172 -1.18 -4.08 -9.99
C ILE A 172 0.30 -4.25 -10.40
N GLU A 173 0.53 -4.76 -11.60
CA GLU A 173 1.88 -4.80 -12.15
C GLU A 173 2.27 -3.37 -12.61
N TYR A 174 3.08 -2.67 -11.81
CA TYR A 174 3.38 -1.24 -11.98
C TYR A 174 3.93 -0.89 -13.38
N LYS A 175 4.76 -1.76 -13.97
CA LYS A 175 5.37 -1.51 -15.29
C LYS A 175 4.39 -1.56 -16.45
N THR A 176 3.48 -2.52 -16.40
CA THR A 176 2.54 -2.80 -17.48
C THR A 176 1.19 -2.12 -17.23
N ASN A 177 0.99 -1.56 -16.03
CA ASN A 177 -0.32 -1.19 -15.49
C ASN A 177 -1.35 -2.29 -15.66
N ARG A 178 -0.89 -3.56 -15.67
CA ARG A 178 -1.75 -4.71 -15.91
C ARG A 178 -2.51 -5.03 -14.64
N LEU A 179 -3.82 -5.01 -14.77
CA LEU A 179 -4.74 -5.43 -13.74
C LEU A 179 -4.92 -6.95 -13.79
N HIS A 180 -4.83 -7.58 -12.63
CA HIS A 180 -5.13 -8.99 -12.46
C HIS A 180 -6.56 -9.12 -11.93
N TYR A 181 -7.44 -9.64 -12.79
CA TYR A 181 -8.84 -9.83 -12.44
C TYR A 181 -9.07 -11.18 -11.79
N GLN A 182 -9.74 -11.17 -10.65
CA GLN A 182 -10.24 -12.35 -9.96
C GLN A 182 -11.74 -12.47 -10.13
N THR A 183 -12.21 -13.71 -10.26
CA THR A 183 -13.61 -14.02 -10.50
C THR A 183 -14.34 -14.38 -9.22
N PHE A 184 -15.40 -13.65 -8.92
CA PHE A 184 -16.38 -13.96 -7.90
C PHE A 184 -17.65 -14.50 -8.57
N LYS A 185 -18.08 -15.69 -8.16
CA LYS A 185 -19.30 -16.32 -8.68
C LYS A 185 -20.47 -16.02 -7.74
N ILE A 186 -21.54 -15.46 -8.28
CA ILE A 186 -22.73 -15.05 -7.52
C ILE A 186 -23.94 -15.83 -8.05
N PRO A 187 -24.72 -16.52 -7.21
CA PRO A 187 -25.96 -17.14 -7.68
C PRO A 187 -26.90 -16.09 -8.30
N ASN A 188 -27.37 -16.36 -9.50
CA ASN A 188 -28.27 -15.51 -10.27
C ASN A 188 -29.59 -15.26 -9.53
N THR A 189 -30.00 -16.18 -8.66
CA THR A 189 -31.15 -16.06 -7.74
C THR A 189 -30.99 -14.96 -6.70
N LEU A 190 -29.79 -14.42 -6.50
CA LEU A 190 -29.54 -13.28 -5.61
C LEU A 190 -29.61 -11.95 -6.34
N ILE A 191 -29.51 -11.96 -7.68
CA ILE A 191 -29.48 -10.77 -8.53
C ILE A 191 -30.83 -10.68 -9.28
N HIS A 192 -31.93 -10.69 -8.52
CA HIS A 192 -33.25 -10.37 -9.07
C HIS A 192 -33.41 -8.84 -9.15
N GLY A 193 -33.53 -8.29 -10.36
CA GLY A 193 -33.70 -6.85 -10.59
C GLY A 193 -32.39 -6.04 -10.55
N LYS A 194 -32.43 -4.78 -10.09
CA LYS A 194 -31.27 -3.89 -9.93
C LYS A 194 -30.62 -4.05 -8.54
N ALA A 195 -30.33 -5.28 -8.13
CA ALA A 195 -29.72 -5.53 -6.83
C ALA A 195 -28.34 -4.87 -6.73
N ASP A 196 -28.14 -4.07 -5.68
CA ASP A 196 -26.84 -3.44 -5.40
C ASP A 196 -25.81 -4.52 -5.00
N ILE A 197 -24.68 -4.55 -5.68
CA ILE A 197 -23.55 -5.42 -5.33
C ILE A 197 -22.47 -4.57 -4.64
N LYS A 198 -22.01 -5.02 -3.48
CA LYS A 198 -20.96 -4.36 -2.70
C LYS A 198 -19.89 -5.36 -2.27
N LEU A 199 -18.63 -4.95 -2.34
CA LEU A 199 -17.48 -5.69 -1.82
C LEU A 199 -16.98 -4.98 -0.58
N THR A 200 -16.84 -5.67 0.53
CA THR A 200 -16.03 -5.21 1.67
C THR A 200 -14.65 -5.82 1.54
N TYR A 201 -13.63 -5.01 1.77
CA TYR A 201 -12.25 -5.42 1.61
C TYR A 201 -11.34 -4.74 2.63
N ASN A 202 -10.19 -5.35 2.88
CA ASN A 202 -9.13 -4.80 3.73
C ASN A 202 -7.84 -4.70 2.91
N ILE A 203 -6.98 -3.75 3.24
CA ILE A 203 -5.59 -3.78 2.78
C ILE A 203 -4.83 -4.68 3.75
N LEU A 204 -4.16 -5.71 3.22
CA LEU A 204 -3.53 -6.70 4.08
C LEU A 204 -2.38 -6.08 4.88
N GLY A 205 -2.37 -6.36 6.19
CA GLY A 205 -1.36 -5.81 7.10
C GLY A 205 -1.67 -4.42 7.64
N THR A 206 -2.83 -3.83 7.31
CA THR A 206 -3.25 -2.53 7.84
C THR A 206 -4.60 -2.63 8.56
N SER A 207 -4.97 -1.57 9.26
CA SER A 207 -6.29 -1.42 9.90
C SER A 207 -7.41 -1.02 8.94
N PHE A 208 -7.07 -0.69 7.67
CA PHE A 208 -8.00 -0.13 6.70
C PHE A 208 -9.08 -1.14 6.29
N LYS A 209 -10.33 -0.65 6.27
CA LYS A 209 -11.50 -1.36 5.76
C LYS A 209 -12.23 -0.48 4.76
N GLY A 210 -12.37 -0.99 3.55
CA GLY A 210 -13.05 -0.33 2.45
C GLY A 210 -14.34 -1.04 2.08
N THR A 211 -15.25 -0.28 1.46
CA THR A 211 -16.38 -0.84 0.73
C THR A 211 -16.36 -0.31 -0.70
N TYR A 212 -16.58 -1.20 -1.66
CA TYR A 212 -16.63 -0.89 -3.08
C TYR A 212 -18.00 -1.25 -3.63
N LYS A 213 -18.71 -0.26 -4.21
CA LYS A 213 -19.99 -0.49 -4.87
C LYS A 213 -19.75 -0.84 -6.33
N VAL A 214 -20.17 -2.03 -6.73
CA VAL A 214 -20.16 -2.47 -8.12
C VAL A 214 -21.29 -1.74 -8.83
N LYS A 215 -21.00 -1.07 -9.94
CA LYS A 215 -22.03 -0.37 -10.70
C LYS A 215 -22.85 -1.41 -11.47
N PRO A 216 -24.18 -1.39 -11.36
CA PRO A 216 -25.01 -2.23 -12.21
C PRO A 216 -24.89 -1.79 -13.67
N PHE A 217 -25.26 -2.71 -14.56
CA PHE A 217 -25.40 -2.51 -16.01
C PHE A 217 -25.95 -1.13 -16.41
#